data_AF-A0A529FN46-F1
#
_entry.id   AF-A0A529FN46-F1
#
_cell.length_a   1.000
_cell.length_b   1.000
_cell.length_c   1.000
_cell.angle_alpha   90.00
_cell.angle_beta   90.00
_cell.angle_gamma   90.00
#
_symmetry.space_group_name_H-M   'P 1'
#
loop_
_entity.id
_entity.type
_entity.pdbx_description
1 polymer ?
#
loop_
_entity_poly.entity_id
_entity_poly.type
_entity_poly.pdbx_seq_one_letter_code
_entity_poly.pdbx_strand_id
1 'polypeptide(L)' 'MKLDPFYLIVDSAAWIERLVPVGVRLVQLRIKTRDETGLRAEIRKAKAL' A
#
# COMPACT_ATOMS: atom_id res chain seq x y z
N MET A 1 15.71 -12.77 -6.71
CA MET A 1 14.84 -12.51 -5.55
C MET A 1 13.43 -12.99 -5.90
N LYS A 2 12.75 -13.77 -5.06
CA LYS A 2 11.38 -14.28 -5.33
C LYS A 2 10.38 -13.34 -4.66
N LEU A 3 9.47 -12.75 -5.44
CA LEU A 3 8.35 -11.97 -4.92
C LEU A 3 7.33 -12.89 -4.24
N ASP A 4 6.58 -12.34 -3.27
CA ASP A 4 5.45 -13.06 -2.70
C ASP A 4 4.41 -13.33 -3.81
N PRO A 5 3.84 -14.54 -3.90
CA PRO A 5 2.87 -14.88 -4.94
C PRO A 5 1.59 -14.05 -4.83
N PHE A 6 1.27 -13.51 -3.64
CA PHE A 6 0.06 -12.74 -3.42
C PHE A 6 0.33 -11.24 -3.60
N TYR A 7 0.17 -10.78 -4.84
CA TYR A 7 0.38 -9.39 -5.25
C TYR A 7 -0.93 -8.59 -5.24
N LEU A 8 -1.20 -7.88 -4.15
CA LEU A 8 -2.41 -7.06 -4.03
C LEU A 8 -2.20 -5.65 -4.55
N ILE A 9 -3.24 -5.09 -5.17
CA ILE A 9 -3.27 -3.69 -5.59
C ILE A 9 -4.38 -2.99 -4.80
N VAL A 10 -4.03 -1.92 -4.09
CA VAL A 10 -4.96 -1.18 -3.23
C VAL A 10 -4.87 0.33 -3.49
N ASP A 11 -5.91 1.06 -3.15
CA ASP A 11 -6.07 2.49 -3.46
C ASP A 11 -5.77 3.44 -2.29
N SER A 12 -5.37 2.89 -1.13
CA SER A 12 -5.05 3.68 0.06
C SER A 12 -4.18 2.90 1.06
N ALA A 13 -3.43 3.62 1.89
CA ALA A 13 -2.64 3.04 2.97
C ALA A 13 -3.52 2.40 4.06
N ALA A 14 -4.77 2.86 4.21
CA ALA A 14 -5.73 2.28 5.14
C ALA A 14 -6.03 0.80 4.83
N TRP A 15 -6.01 0.39 3.55
CA TRP A 15 -6.11 -1.02 3.20
C TRP A 15 -4.87 -1.80 3.62
N ILE A 16 -3.67 -1.23 3.46
CA ILE A 16 -2.42 -1.87 3.87
C ILE A 16 -2.43 -2.13 5.38
N GLU A 17 -2.88 -1.17 6.18
CA GLU A 17 -2.99 -1.30 7.65
C GLU A 17 -3.88 -2.48 8.07
N ARG A 18 -4.95 -2.76 7.32
CA ARG A 18 -5.84 -3.89 7.56
C ARG A 18 -5.27 -5.22 7.08
N LEU A 19 -4.42 -5.18 6.05
CA LEU A 19 -3.90 -6.36 5.36
C LEU A 19 -2.59 -6.88 5.98
N VAL A 20 -1.77 -6.01 6.54
CA VAL A 20 -0.51 -6.39 7.20
C VAL A 20 -0.74 -7.40 8.35
N PRO A 21 -1.71 -7.20 9.27
CA PRO A 21 -1.96 -8.14 10.36
C PRO A 21 -2.41 -9.54 9.90
N VAL A 22 -2.95 -9.67 8.69
CA VAL A 22 -3.39 -10.96 8.13
C VAL A 22 -2.33 -11.63 7.24
N GLY A 23 -1.10 -11.11 7.25
CA GLY A 23 0.06 -11.77 6.64
C GLY A 23 0.33 -11.39 5.19
N VAL A 24 -0.22 -10.29 4.67
CA VAL A 24 0.15 -9.77 3.34
C VAL A 24 1.59 -9.26 3.36
N ARG A 25 2.41 -9.73 2.41
CA ARG A 25 3.85 -9.41 2.33
C ARG A 25 4.24 -8.60 1.11
N LEU A 26 3.34 -8.46 0.14
CA LEU A 26 3.57 -7.70 -1.09
C LEU A 26 2.29 -6.98 -1.51
N VAL A 27 2.39 -5.67 -1.68
CA VAL A 27 1.26 -4.82 -2.06
C VAL A 27 1.73 -3.65 -2.91
N GLN A 28 0.88 -3.23 -3.85
CA GLN A 28 1.05 -2.03 -4.65
C GLN A 28 -0.01 -1.01 -4.26
N LEU A 29 0.43 0.17 -3.81
CA LEU A 29 -0.42 1.33 -3.66
C LEU A 29 -0.63 2.00 -5.03
N ARG A 30 -1.87 2.05 -5.52
CA ARG A 30 -2.23 2.61 -6.83
C ARG A 30 -3.28 3.71 -6.68
N ILE A 31 -2.85 4.96 -6.76
CA ILE A 31 -3.72 6.14 -6.65
C ILE A 31 -3.50 7.03 -7.86
N LYS A 32 -4.57 7.36 -8.60
CA LYS A 32 -4.50 8.14 -9.85
C LYS A 32 -5.01 9.57 -9.75
N THR A 33 -5.90 9.82 -8.79
CA THR A 33 -6.74 11.02 -8.75
C THR A 33 -6.39 11.97 -7.60
N ARG A 34 -5.26 11.74 -6.91
CA ARG A 34 -4.85 12.51 -5.75
C ARG A 34 -3.74 13.49 -6.13
N ASP A 35 -3.75 14.68 -5.52
CA ASP A 35 -2.67 15.66 -5.67
C ASP A 35 -1.35 15.13 -5.07
N GLU A 36 -0.25 15.83 -5.37
CA GLU A 36 1.09 15.40 -4.96
C GLU A 36 1.23 15.31 -3.44
N THR A 37 0.73 16.28 -2.69
CA THR A 37 0.82 16.31 -1.23
C THR A 37 0.07 15.14 -0.61
N GLY A 38 -1.15 14.91 -1.06
CA GLY A 38 -1.99 13.82 -0.63
C GLY A 38 -1.42 12.45 -1.03
N LEU A 39 -0.84 12.32 -2.22
CA LEU A 39 -0.17 11.09 -2.65
C LEU A 39 1.06 10.80 -1.79
N ARG A 40 1.89 11.81 -1.51
CA ARG A 40 3.05 11.66 -0.63
C ARG A 40 2.65 11.30 0.80
N ALA A 41 1.51 11.78 1.29
CA ALA A 41 0.98 11.38 2.60
C ALA A 41 0.62 9.88 2.64
N GLU A 42 -0.04 9.35 1.61
CA GLU A 42 -0.36 7.91 1.53
C GLU A 42 0.90 7.05 1.46
N ILE A 43 1.88 7.46 0.66
CA ILE A 43 3.16 6.73 0.57
C ILE A 43 3.86 6.70 1.93
N ARG A 44 3.90 7.82 2.67
CA ARG A 44 4.54 7.87 3.99
C ARG A 44 3.80 6.99 5.00
N LYS A 45 2.46 7.01 5.01
CA LYS A 45 1.65 6.12 5.85
C LYS A 45 1.91 4.65 5.52
N ALA A 46 1.86 4.30 4.23
CA ALA A 46 2.11 2.93 3.78
C ALA A 46 3.49 2.39 4.16
N LYS A 47 4.53 3.24 4.16
CA LYS A 47 5.90 2.87 4.56
C LYS A 47 6.09 2.72 6.07
N ALA A 48 5.18 3.25 6.88
CA ALA A 48 5.25 3.20 8.34
C ALA A 48 4.50 2.00 8.93
N LEU A 49 3.81 1.22 8.08
CA LEU A 49 3.09 -0.01 8.41
C LEU A 49 3.97 -1.23 8.10
#